data_AF-A0A949P2I0-F1
#
_entry.id   AF-A0A949P2I0-F1
#
_cell.length_a   1.000
_cell.length_b   1.000
_cell.length_c   1.000
_cell.angle_alpha   90.00
_cell.angle_beta   90.00
_cell.angle_gamma   90.00
#
_symmetry.space_group_name_H-M   'P 1'
#
loop_
_entity.id
_entity.type
_entity.pdbx_description
1 polymer ?
#
loop_
_entity_poly.entity_id
_entity_poly.type
_entity_poly.pdbx_seq_one_letter_code
_entity_poly.pdbx_strand_id
1 'polypeptide(L)'
;MKGALQETCKMVSNRNEKFLSEKECLNLQKCYRGILTCGEEKLSEIPSKPNGQRVKMVKSEAHNLWERLKRQEQAVLLFTKDANVSFTNNCAEIDLRLAKVKQALTGCFRNSRCVYAYCRISSYL
;
A
#
# COMPACT_ATOMS: atom_id res chain seq x y z
N MET A 1 8.04 -2.66 -11.87
CA MET A 1 7.60 -3.06 -10.51
C MET A 1 6.21 -3.70 -10.51
N LYS A 2 5.16 -2.98 -10.93
CA LYS A 2 3.77 -3.48 -10.91
C LYS A 2 3.58 -4.86 -11.58
N GLY A 3 4.09 -5.04 -12.80
CA GLY A 3 3.99 -6.32 -13.51
C GLY A 3 4.59 -7.49 -12.73
N ALA A 4 5.84 -7.34 -12.27
CA ALA A 4 6.51 -8.36 -11.46
C ALA A 4 5.72 -8.73 -10.18
N LEU A 5 5.16 -7.75 -9.47
CA LEU A 5 4.34 -8.02 -8.27
C LEU A 5 3.00 -8.69 -8.62
N GLN A 6 2.39 -8.36 -9.76
CA GLN A 6 1.16 -9.01 -10.23
C GLN A 6 1.41 -10.46 -10.65
N GLU A 7 2.53 -10.73 -11.31
CA GLU A 7 2.95 -12.09 -11.67
C GLU A 7 3.22 -12.95 -10.44
N THR A 8 3.96 -12.42 -9.45
CA THR A 8 4.16 -13.15 -8.20
C THR A 8 2.86 -13.35 -7.44
N CYS A 9 1.94 -12.38 -7.44
CA CYS A 9 0.61 -12.56 -6.87
C CYS A 9 -0.15 -13.71 -7.55
N LYS A 10 -0.15 -13.79 -8.89
CA LYS A 10 -0.77 -14.91 -9.61
C LYS A 10 -0.12 -16.24 -9.25
N MET A 11 1.21 -16.28 -9.16
CA MET A 11 1.97 -17.46 -8.77
C MET A 11 1.60 -17.93 -7.36
N VAL A 12 1.51 -17.01 -6.39
CA VAL A 12 1.12 -17.30 -5.01
C VAL A 12 -0.33 -17.80 -4.94
N SER A 13 -1.26 -17.16 -5.66
CA SER A 13 -2.67 -17.55 -5.68
C SER A 13 -2.92 -18.95 -6.26
N ASN A 14 -2.07 -19.40 -7.18
CA ASN A 14 -2.19 -20.73 -7.78
C ASN A 14 -1.61 -21.86 -6.90
N ARG A 15 -0.97 -21.53 -5.77
CA ARG A 15 -0.43 -22.53 -4.84
C ARG A 15 -1.46 -22.90 -3.78
N ASN A 16 -1.43 -24.15 -3.33
CA ASN A 16 -2.31 -24.62 -2.26
C ASN A 16 -2.09 -23.84 -0.95
N GLU A 17 -0.84 -23.60 -0.58
CA GLU A 17 -0.49 -22.98 0.71
C GLU A 17 -0.47 -21.44 0.66
N LYS A 18 -0.57 -20.83 -0.53
CA LYS A 18 -0.61 -19.38 -0.74
C LYS A 18 0.55 -18.59 -0.10
N PHE A 19 1.73 -19.19 -0.02
CA PHE A 19 2.98 -18.49 0.32
C PHE A 19 4.15 -18.90 -0.58
N LEU A 20 5.21 -18.10 -0.57
CA LEU A 20 6.47 -18.38 -1.26
C LEU A 20 7.50 -18.99 -0.30
N SER A 21 8.38 -19.84 -0.83
CA SER A 21 9.53 -20.33 -0.09
C SER A 21 10.44 -19.16 0.29
N GLU A 22 11.24 -19.32 1.35
CA GLU A 22 12.18 -18.30 1.82
C GLU A 22 13.16 -17.88 0.71
N LYS A 23 13.65 -18.83 -0.10
CA LYS A 23 14.53 -18.55 -1.24
C LYS A 23 13.85 -17.67 -2.29
N GLU A 24 12.58 -17.93 -2.56
CA GLU A 24 11.79 -17.17 -3.54
C GLU A 24 11.47 -15.77 -3.02
N CYS A 25 11.15 -15.65 -1.73
CA CYS A 25 10.98 -14.35 -1.06
C CYS A 25 12.24 -13.50 -1.16
N LEU A 26 13.42 -14.09 -0.90
CA LEU A 26 14.70 -13.38 -1.02
C LEU A 26 14.99 -12.94 -2.46
N ASN A 27 14.69 -13.79 -3.44
CA ASN A 27 14.86 -13.44 -4.85
C ASN A 27 13.92 -12.30 -5.26
N LEU A 28 12.65 -12.36 -4.87
CA LEU A 28 11.69 -11.28 -5.10
C LEU A 28 12.15 -9.97 -4.45
N GLN A 29 12.66 -10.05 -3.22
CA GLN A 29 13.17 -8.89 -2.51
C GLN A 29 14.37 -8.25 -3.22
N LYS A 30 15.30 -9.07 -3.74
CA LYS A 30 16.42 -8.59 -4.56
C LYS A 30 15.92 -7.90 -5.83
N CYS A 31 14.99 -8.51 -6.56
CA CYS A 31 14.39 -7.91 -7.76
C CYS A 31 13.67 -6.59 -7.43
N TYR A 32 12.92 -6.55 -6.32
CA TYR A 32 12.21 -5.37 -5.86
C TYR A 32 13.17 -4.19 -5.58
N ARG A 33 14.25 -4.46 -4.84
CA ARG A 33 15.30 -3.48 -4.55
C ARG A 33 16.03 -3.02 -5.80
N GLY A 34 16.36 -3.93 -6.71
CA GLY A 34 16.97 -3.58 -8.00
C GLY A 34 16.11 -2.59 -8.80
N ILE A 35 14.79 -2.81 -8.85
CA ILE A 35 13.86 -1.87 -9.51
C ILE A 35 13.82 -0.52 -8.79
N LEU A 36 13.89 -0.49 -7.45
CA LEU A 36 13.97 0.76 -6.70
C LEU A 36 15.26 1.53 -6.99
N THR A 37 16.39 0.85 -7.10
CA THR A 37 17.69 1.46 -7.47
C THR A 37 17.63 2.06 -8.86
N CYS A 38 17.12 1.32 -9.86
CA CYS A 38 16.92 1.87 -11.20
C CYS A 38 15.91 3.04 -11.24
N GLY A 39 14.95 3.05 -10.31
CA GLY A 39 14.01 4.15 -10.14
C GLY A 39 14.66 5.40 -9.56
N GLU A 40 15.59 5.23 -8.60
CA GLU A 40 16.37 6.30 -7.99
C GLU A 40 17.25 7.02 -9.01
N GLU A 41 17.94 6.26 -9.88
CA GLU A 41 18.78 6.81 -10.94
C GLU A 41 18.01 7.65 -11.98
N LYS A 42 16.74 7.31 -12.21
CA LYS A 42 15.88 8.01 -13.20
C LYS A 42 15.15 9.21 -12.62
N LEU A 43 15.07 9.32 -11.30
CA LEU A 43 14.44 10.46 -10.64
C LEU A 43 15.39 11.66 -10.73
N SER A 44 14.90 12.78 -11.24
CA SER A 44 15.65 14.03 -11.27
C SER A 44 16.01 14.50 -9.86
N GLU A 45 17.15 15.18 -9.74
CA GLU A 45 17.58 15.77 -8.48
C GLU A 45 16.50 16.70 -7.93
N ILE A 46 16.21 16.55 -6.64
CA ILE A 46 15.27 17.43 -5.95
C ILE A 46 15.89 18.85 -6.03
N PRO A 47 15.17 19.86 -6.55
CA PRO A 47 15.71 21.22 -6.58
C PRO A 47 16.15 21.62 -5.17
N SER A 48 17.33 22.22 -5.05
CA SER A 48 17.83 22.69 -3.76
C SER A 48 16.98 23.87 -3.28
N LYS A 49 16.85 24.02 -1.94
CA LYS A 49 16.08 25.13 -1.39
C LYS A 49 16.75 26.45 -1.79
N PRO A 50 16.02 27.44 -2.33
CA PRO A 50 16.56 28.78 -2.41
C PRO A 50 16.89 29.29 -1.00
N ASN A 51 18.06 29.89 -0.85
CA ASN A 51 18.64 30.29 0.43
C ASN A 51 17.64 31.04 1.32
N GLY A 52 17.46 30.55 2.56
CA GLY A 52 16.76 31.26 3.63
C GLY A 52 15.24 31.07 3.72
N GLN A 53 14.57 30.48 2.72
CA GLN A 53 13.13 30.26 2.79
C GLN A 53 12.76 28.91 3.41
N ARG A 54 12.00 28.92 4.52
CA ARG A 54 11.33 27.73 5.09
C ARG A 54 10.13 27.29 4.24
N VAL A 55 10.30 27.16 2.93
CA VAL A 55 9.25 26.65 2.04
C VAL A 55 9.42 25.13 1.91
N LYS A 56 8.32 24.40 2.14
CA LYS A 56 8.26 22.96 1.90
C LYS A 56 8.24 22.75 0.38
N MET A 57 9.39 22.39 -0.20
CA MET A 57 9.46 22.06 -1.62
C MET A 57 8.61 20.83 -1.88
N VAL A 58 7.69 20.96 -2.84
CA VAL A 58 6.81 19.88 -3.24
C VAL A 58 7.63 18.89 -4.05
N LYS A 59 7.82 17.69 -3.50
CA LYS A 59 8.40 16.56 -4.22
C LYS A 59 7.45 16.14 -5.36
N SER A 60 8.00 15.69 -6.48
CA SER A 60 7.20 15.12 -7.56
C SER A 60 6.42 13.90 -7.08
N GLU A 61 5.28 13.61 -7.73
CA GLU A 61 4.47 12.42 -7.40
C GLU A 61 5.28 11.12 -7.51
N ALA A 62 6.15 11.04 -8.53
CA ALA A 62 7.05 9.90 -8.72
C ALA A 62 8.03 9.71 -7.55
N HIS A 63 8.60 10.80 -7.02
CA HIS A 63 9.49 10.74 -5.88
C HIS A 63 8.75 10.32 -4.60
N ASN A 64 7.54 10.85 -4.38
CA ASN A 64 6.71 10.45 -3.23
C ASN A 64 6.33 8.97 -3.30
N LEU A 65 6.00 8.46 -4.49
CA LEU A 65 5.70 7.04 -4.70
C LEU A 65 6.92 6.16 -4.43
N TRP A 66 8.08 6.51 -4.99
CA TRP A 66 9.32 5.78 -4.78
C TRP A 66 9.71 5.71 -3.29
N GLU A 67 9.64 6.84 -2.59
CA GLU A 67 9.95 6.92 -1.15
C GLU A 67 8.99 6.06 -0.32
N ARG A 68 7.69 6.08 -0.67
CA ARG A 68 6.69 5.22 -0.02
C ARG A 68 6.97 3.75 -0.26
N LEU A 69 7.30 3.36 -1.49
CA LEU A 69 7.63 1.97 -1.84
C LEU A 69 8.88 1.50 -1.09
N LYS A 70 9.94 2.32 -1.05
CA LYS A 70 11.16 2.03 -0.29
C LYS A 70 10.87 1.88 1.21
N ARG A 71 10.09 2.77 1.80
CA ARG A 71 9.76 2.74 3.23
C ARG A 71 8.83 1.58 3.62
N GLN A 72 7.91 1.21 2.72
CA GLN A 72 6.87 0.20 2.98
C GLN A 72 7.17 -1.15 2.31
N GLU A 73 8.44 -1.44 1.98
CA GLU A 73 8.87 -2.67 1.33
C GLU A 73 8.28 -3.93 1.99
N GLN A 74 8.36 -4.01 3.31
CA GLN A 74 7.85 -5.15 4.07
C GLN A 74 6.34 -5.32 3.93
N ALA A 75 5.58 -4.23 3.97
CA ALA A 75 4.13 -4.26 3.82
C ALA A 75 3.73 -4.65 2.38
N VAL A 76 4.45 -4.15 1.38
CA VAL A 76 4.19 -4.45 -0.04
C VAL A 76 4.44 -5.93 -0.35
N LEU A 77 5.44 -6.56 0.28
CA LEU A 77 5.79 -7.96 0.05
C LEU A 77 5.10 -8.94 1.01
N LEU A 78 4.26 -8.46 1.93
CA LEU A 78 3.69 -9.29 3.00
C LEU A 78 2.78 -10.42 2.46
N PHE A 79 2.08 -10.18 1.34
CA PHE A 79 1.20 -11.16 0.69
C PHE A 79 1.92 -12.44 0.25
N THR A 80 3.26 -12.43 0.15
CA THR A 80 4.02 -13.64 -0.21
C THR A 80 4.34 -14.51 1.00
N LYS A 81 4.16 -13.99 2.21
CA LYS A 81 4.51 -14.67 3.48
C LYS A 81 3.27 -15.02 4.30
N ASP A 82 2.22 -14.21 4.21
CA ASP A 82 0.97 -14.41 4.94
C ASP A 82 -0.20 -14.56 3.97
N ALA A 83 -0.81 -15.74 3.95
CA ALA A 83 -1.94 -16.07 3.10
C ALA A 83 -3.21 -15.26 3.42
N ASN A 84 -3.31 -14.67 4.61
CA ASN A 84 -4.43 -13.81 5.00
C ASN A 84 -4.32 -12.41 4.39
N VAL A 85 -3.13 -12.04 3.90
CA VAL A 85 -2.88 -10.73 3.32
C VAL A 85 -3.01 -10.80 1.81
N SER A 86 -4.09 -10.23 1.28
CA SER A 86 -4.26 -10.05 -0.18
C SER A 86 -3.25 -9.03 -0.72
N PHE A 87 -2.76 -9.26 -1.94
CA PHE A 87 -1.97 -8.27 -2.68
C PHE A 87 -2.78 -7.01 -3.02
N THR A 88 -4.09 -7.14 -3.20
CA THR A 88 -4.97 -6.01 -3.51
C THR A 88 -5.59 -5.43 -2.25
N ASN A 89 -5.78 -4.12 -2.23
CA ASN A 89 -6.49 -3.42 -1.16
C ASN A 89 -8.02 -3.45 -1.34
N ASN A 90 -8.55 -4.25 -2.27
CA ASN A 90 -9.96 -4.20 -2.66
C ASN A 90 -10.90 -4.47 -1.47
N CYS A 91 -10.63 -5.50 -0.66
CA CYS A 91 -11.44 -5.79 0.52
C CYS A 91 -11.41 -4.64 1.52
N ALA A 92 -10.20 -4.17 1.89
CA ALA A 92 -10.04 -3.07 2.82
C ALA A 92 -10.73 -1.77 2.33
N GLU A 93 -10.66 -1.47 1.02
CA GLU A 93 -11.37 -0.34 0.45
C GLU A 93 -12.88 -0.50 0.51
N ILE A 94 -13.42 -1.68 0.22
CA ILE A 94 -14.87 -1.95 0.28
C ILE A 94 -15.36 -1.73 1.72
N ASP A 95 -14.67 -2.28 2.70
CA ASP A 95 -15.02 -2.18 4.13
C ASP A 95 -15.03 -0.72 4.59
N LEU A 96 -13.99 0.04 4.23
CA LEU A 96 -13.86 1.45 4.58
C LEU A 96 -14.84 2.34 3.82
N ARG A 97 -15.18 1.99 2.58
CA ARG A 97 -16.03 2.81 1.70
C ARG A 97 -17.44 2.93 2.25
N LEU A 98 -18.04 1.87 2.77
CA LEU A 98 -19.38 1.92 3.37
C LEU A 98 -19.43 2.89 4.55
N ALA A 99 -18.45 2.81 5.45
CA ALA A 99 -18.33 3.73 6.57
C ALA A 99 -18.14 5.18 6.10
N LYS A 100 -17.31 5.40 5.07
CA LYS A 100 -17.06 6.74 4.52
C LYS A 100 -18.29 7.35 3.87
N VAL A 101 -19.05 6.56 3.11
CA VAL A 101 -20.32 6.98 2.52
C VAL A 101 -21.31 7.35 3.61
N LYS A 102 -21.46 6.52 4.66
CA LYS A 102 -22.34 6.84 5.80
C LYS A 102 -21.93 8.15 6.49
N GLN A 103 -20.63 8.45 6.53
CA GLN A 103 -20.12 9.70 7.08
C GLN A 103 -20.46 10.92 6.23
N ALA A 104 -20.53 10.77 4.90
CA ALA A 104 -20.70 11.87 3.96
C ALA A 104 -22.16 12.32 3.74
N LEU A 105 -23.14 11.50 4.16
CA LEU A 105 -24.56 11.79 3.99
C LEU A 105 -25.10 12.79 5.01
N THR A 106 -26.09 13.60 4.62
CA THR A 106 -26.84 14.46 5.54
C THR A 106 -27.60 13.59 6.56
N GLY A 107 -27.37 13.81 7.85
CA GLY A 107 -27.85 12.90 8.91
C GLY A 107 -26.85 11.78 9.30
N CYS A 108 -25.56 11.97 8.97
CA CYS A 108 -24.43 11.18 9.45
C CYS A 108 -24.38 11.01 11.00
N PHE A 109 -23.49 10.13 11.47
CA PHE A 109 -23.15 9.94 12.88
C PHE A 109 -23.03 11.26 13.65
N ARG A 110 -23.97 11.50 14.56
CA ARG A 110 -23.97 12.68 15.45
C ARG A 110 -23.24 12.42 16.77
N ASN A 111 -22.95 11.16 17.07
CA ASN A 111 -22.33 10.72 18.31
C ASN A 111 -21.40 9.53 18.02
N SER A 112 -20.28 9.43 18.74
CA SER A 112 -19.34 8.32 18.67
C SER A 112 -20.00 6.98 19.00
N ARG A 113 -20.99 6.95 19.91
CA ARG A 113 -21.78 5.73 20.20
C ARG A 113 -22.41 5.12 18.94
N CYS A 114 -22.95 5.96 18.05
CA CYS A 114 -23.56 5.51 16.80
C CYS A 114 -22.50 4.98 15.81
N VAL A 115 -21.29 5.55 15.82
CA VAL A 115 -20.16 5.06 15.02
C VAL A 115 -19.75 3.67 15.50
N TYR A 116 -19.57 3.47 16.81
CA TYR A 116 -19.21 2.16 17.37
C TYR A 116 -20.27 1.10 17.10
N ALA A 117 -21.55 1.45 17.26
CA ALA A 117 -22.65 0.55 16.94
C ALA A 117 -22.64 0.14 15.45
N TYR A 118 -22.43 1.10 14.55
CA TYR A 118 -22.32 0.84 13.12
C TYR A 118 -21.14 -0.10 12.79
N CYS A 119 -19.93 0.21 13.28
CA CYS A 119 -18.77 -0.65 13.05
C CYS A 119 -18.96 -2.06 13.60
N ARG A 120 -19.61 -2.21 14.76
CA ARG A 120 -19.92 -3.53 15.34
C ARG A 120 -20.91 -4.33 14.49
N ILE A 121 -21.91 -3.68 13.90
CA ILE A 121 -22.87 -4.36 13.01
C ILE A 121 -22.17 -4.71 11.69
N SER A 122 -21.45 -3.76 11.10
CA SER A 122 -20.73 -3.96 9.83
C SER A 122 -19.57 -4.94 9.94
N SER A 123 -19.04 -5.23 11.13
CA SER A 123 -18.01 -6.27 11.29
C SER A 123 -18.56 -7.69 11.26
N TYR A 124 -19.88 -7.87 11.42
CA TYR A 124 -20.54 -9.17 11.36
C TYR A 124 -21.08 -9.51 9.96
N LEU A 125 -21.46 -8.46 9.21
CA LEU A 125 -22.00 -8.56 7.85
C LEU A 125 -20.89 -8.68 6.82
#